data_AF-A0A9E3G7X3-F1
#
_entry.id   AF-A0A9E3G7X3-F1
#
_cell.length_a   1.000
_cell.length_b   1.000
_cell.length_c   1.000
_cell.angle_alpha   90.00
_cell.angle_beta   90.00
_cell.angle_gamma   90.00
#
_symmetry.space_group_name_H-M   'P 1'
#
loop_
_entity.id
_entity.type
_entity.pdbx_description
1 polymer ?
#
loop_
_entity_poly.entity_id
_entity_poly.type
_entity_poly.pdbx_seq_one_letter_code
_entity_poly.pdbx_strand_id
1 'polypeptide(L)'
;NNFGLGNSGVGNTGIGNAAGGNTGFGNGGSGNTGFGDAGADNTGFFNAGSANTGFWNSSDANTGNGNSGVANTGFWNSGNANTGFGNTTNSGATNSGYDNTGTYVSGFGNTASGGQVNNGISGVGNRASGGAENVSVSGFFNTFTAGNYINGYGSGIGNTGLALSLPDFGLPGATYSGSTSGFFNMGSDLSGIFSLGAL
;
A
#
# COMPACT_ATOMS: atom_id res chain seq x y z
N ASN A 1 -9.76 -12.33 -42.27
CA ASN A 1 -8.92 -11.33 -42.98
C ASN A 1 -8.36 -10.33 -41.98
N ASN A 2 -7.23 -9.70 -42.31
CA ASN A 2 -6.65 -8.59 -41.55
C ASN A 2 -6.66 -7.34 -42.43
N PHE A 3 -6.57 -6.16 -41.83
CA PHE A 3 -6.47 -4.87 -42.52
C PHE A 3 -5.20 -4.13 -42.08
N GLY A 4 -4.47 -3.55 -43.03
CA GLY A 4 -3.16 -2.93 -42.79
C GLY A 4 -1.98 -3.89 -42.94
N LEU A 5 -0.86 -3.63 -42.26
CA LEU A 5 0.47 -4.15 -42.63
C LEU A 5 1.06 -5.11 -41.58
N GLY A 6 1.66 -6.21 -42.02
CA GLY A 6 2.42 -7.12 -41.14
C GLY A 6 1.63 -7.85 -40.06
N ASN A 7 0.28 -7.83 -40.12
CA ASN A 7 -0.56 -8.47 -39.11
C ASN A 7 -0.63 -10.00 -39.31
N SER A 8 -0.30 -10.76 -38.27
CA SER A 8 -0.37 -12.23 -38.23
C SER A 8 -1.67 -12.72 -37.57
N GLY A 9 -2.25 -13.82 -38.06
CA GLY A 9 -3.51 -14.37 -37.55
C GLY A 9 -4.76 -13.72 -38.18
N VAL A 10 -5.82 -13.45 -37.40
CA VAL A 10 -7.18 -13.19 -37.94
C VAL A 10 -7.90 -12.00 -37.29
N GLY A 11 -8.48 -11.11 -38.10
CA GLY A 11 -9.34 -10.02 -37.64
C GLY A 11 -8.58 -8.78 -37.15
N ASN A 12 -7.26 -8.75 -37.34
CA ASN A 12 -6.40 -7.66 -36.87
C ASN A 12 -6.46 -6.43 -37.80
N THR A 13 -6.50 -5.23 -37.22
CA THR A 13 -6.61 -3.95 -37.93
C THR A 13 -5.49 -3.00 -37.51
N GLY A 14 -4.59 -2.63 -38.43
CA GLY A 14 -3.47 -1.71 -38.15
C GLY A 14 -2.13 -2.29 -38.57
N ILE A 15 -1.11 -2.23 -37.71
CA ILE A 15 0.26 -2.65 -38.07
C ILE A 15 0.85 -3.64 -37.06
N GLY A 16 1.39 -4.76 -37.54
CA GLY A 16 2.26 -5.66 -36.76
C GLY A 16 1.58 -6.44 -35.63
N ASN A 17 0.25 -6.50 -35.60
CA ASN A 17 -0.49 -7.21 -34.55
C ASN A 17 -0.48 -8.73 -34.76
N ALA A 18 -0.54 -9.51 -33.68
CA ALA A 18 -0.46 -10.97 -33.69
C ALA A 18 -1.66 -11.64 -32.99
N ALA A 19 -1.94 -12.90 -33.37
CA ALA A 19 -3.11 -13.68 -32.99
C ALA A 19 -4.45 -13.13 -33.55
N GLY A 20 -5.28 -12.34 -32.86
CA GLY A 20 -6.53 -11.92 -33.49
C GLY A 20 -7.42 -10.85 -32.86
N GLY A 21 -8.24 -10.20 -33.69
CA GLY A 21 -9.19 -9.15 -33.28
C GLY A 21 -8.58 -7.87 -32.73
N ASN A 22 -7.26 -7.70 -32.77
CA ASN A 22 -6.58 -6.53 -32.21
C ASN A 22 -6.67 -5.32 -33.17
N THR A 23 -6.78 -4.12 -32.61
CA THR A 23 -6.77 -2.86 -33.35
C THR A 23 -5.62 -1.97 -32.89
N GLY A 24 -4.86 -1.41 -33.83
CA GLY A 24 -3.72 -0.53 -33.55
C GLY A 24 -2.37 -1.14 -33.95
N PHE A 25 -1.39 -1.09 -33.05
CA PHE A 25 0.02 -1.25 -33.40
C PHE A 25 0.76 -2.24 -32.49
N GLY A 26 1.27 -3.33 -33.05
CA GLY A 26 2.15 -4.27 -32.34
C GLY A 26 1.51 -5.04 -31.20
N ASN A 27 0.19 -5.12 -31.14
CA ASN A 27 -0.53 -5.80 -30.06
C ASN A 27 -0.49 -7.32 -30.27
N GLY A 28 -0.30 -8.09 -29.19
CA GLY A 28 -0.17 -9.55 -29.23
C GLY A 28 -1.21 -10.26 -28.37
N GLY A 29 -2.06 -11.08 -29.01
CA GLY A 29 -3.10 -11.85 -28.31
C GLY A 29 -4.48 -11.58 -28.91
N SER A 30 -5.50 -11.37 -28.07
CA SER A 30 -6.89 -11.24 -28.52
C SER A 30 -7.53 -9.90 -28.14
N GLY A 31 -8.18 -9.23 -29.10
CA GLY A 31 -9.11 -8.11 -28.83
C GLY A 31 -8.48 -6.79 -28.37
N ASN A 32 -7.16 -6.69 -28.26
CA ASN A 32 -6.49 -5.52 -27.69
C ASN A 32 -6.58 -4.30 -28.64
N THR A 33 -6.92 -3.12 -28.10
CA THR A 33 -7.11 -1.87 -28.85
C THR A 33 -6.15 -0.79 -28.37
N GLY A 34 -5.01 -0.63 -29.04
CA GLY A 34 -3.92 0.19 -28.52
C GLY A 34 -2.57 0.02 -29.21
N PHE A 35 -1.49 0.23 -28.45
CA PHE A 35 -0.10 0.09 -28.88
C PHE A 35 0.69 -0.82 -27.93
N GLY A 36 1.29 -1.89 -28.46
CA GLY A 36 2.16 -2.80 -27.70
C GLY A 36 1.48 -3.54 -26.56
N ASP A 37 0.15 -3.64 -26.57
CA ASP A 37 -0.62 -4.38 -25.56
C ASP A 37 -0.48 -5.90 -25.76
N ALA A 38 -0.39 -6.67 -24.67
CA ALA A 38 -0.15 -8.11 -24.68
C ALA A 38 -1.16 -8.87 -23.81
N GLY A 39 -1.83 -9.88 -24.37
CA GLY A 39 -2.84 -10.68 -23.69
C GLY A 39 -4.24 -10.49 -24.29
N ALA A 40 -5.25 -10.22 -23.47
CA ALA A 40 -6.65 -10.18 -23.89
C ALA A 40 -7.34 -8.85 -23.56
N ASP A 41 -8.11 -8.32 -24.52
CA ASP A 41 -9.10 -7.23 -24.32
C ASP A 41 -8.57 -5.95 -23.66
N ASN A 42 -7.26 -5.71 -23.70
CA ASN A 42 -6.66 -4.49 -23.16
C ASN A 42 -6.91 -3.28 -24.08
N THR A 43 -6.99 -2.08 -23.52
CA THR A 43 -7.17 -0.84 -24.29
C THR A 43 -6.18 0.23 -23.85
N GLY A 44 -5.20 0.56 -24.69
CA GLY A 44 -4.34 1.73 -24.52
C GLY A 44 -2.91 1.54 -24.99
N PHE A 45 -1.96 1.45 -24.06
CA PHE A 45 -0.52 1.42 -24.35
C PHE A 45 0.23 0.50 -23.37
N PHE A 46 0.92 -0.51 -23.90
CA PHE A 46 1.85 -1.39 -23.18
C PHE A 46 1.25 -2.09 -21.95
N ASN A 47 -0.04 -2.45 -21.97
CA ASN A 47 -0.66 -3.24 -20.92
C ASN A 47 -0.38 -4.74 -21.12
N ALA A 48 -0.27 -5.52 -20.04
CA ALA A 48 0.07 -6.95 -20.08
C ALA A 48 -0.87 -7.80 -19.19
N GLY A 49 -1.64 -8.69 -19.80
CA GLY A 49 -2.65 -9.53 -19.12
C GLY A 49 -4.04 -9.32 -19.72
N SER A 50 -5.09 -9.19 -18.91
CA SER A 50 -6.48 -9.18 -19.39
C SER A 50 -7.26 -7.91 -19.03
N ALA A 51 -8.05 -7.38 -19.96
CA ALA A 51 -9.06 -6.33 -19.73
C ALA A 51 -8.54 -5.03 -19.05
N ASN A 52 -7.26 -4.70 -19.18
CA ASN A 52 -6.70 -3.47 -18.62
C ASN A 52 -6.98 -2.25 -19.52
N THR A 53 -7.25 -1.08 -18.94
CA THR A 53 -7.47 0.17 -19.67
C THR A 53 -6.46 1.24 -19.24
N GLY A 54 -5.69 1.78 -20.19
CA GLY A 54 -4.73 2.87 -19.97
C GLY A 54 -3.30 2.48 -20.33
N PHE A 55 -2.34 2.71 -19.42
CA PHE A 55 -0.91 2.67 -19.70
C PHE A 55 -0.15 1.76 -18.75
N TRP A 56 0.71 0.88 -19.27
CA TRP A 56 1.67 0.08 -18.47
C TRP A 56 1.07 -0.75 -17.33
N ASN A 57 -0.21 -1.14 -17.41
CA ASN A 57 -0.84 -1.98 -16.40
C ASN A 57 -0.48 -3.47 -16.58
N SER A 58 -0.50 -4.26 -15.51
CA SER A 58 -0.08 -5.66 -15.53
C SER A 58 -0.99 -6.58 -14.69
N SER A 59 -1.18 -7.82 -15.15
CA SER A 59 -2.25 -8.74 -14.73
C SER A 59 -3.61 -8.22 -15.22
N ASP A 60 -4.65 -8.05 -14.40
CA ASP A 60 -6.04 -8.14 -14.90
C ASP A 60 -6.97 -7.03 -14.43
N ALA A 61 -7.84 -6.55 -15.32
CA ALA A 61 -8.93 -5.59 -15.07
C ALA A 61 -8.51 -4.23 -14.47
N ASN A 62 -7.25 -3.80 -14.61
CA ASN A 62 -6.79 -2.53 -14.05
C ASN A 62 -7.16 -1.34 -14.95
N THR A 63 -7.46 -0.18 -14.35
CA THR A 63 -7.75 1.06 -15.06
C THR A 63 -6.82 2.19 -14.61
N GLY A 64 -6.10 2.82 -15.54
CA GLY A 64 -5.22 3.95 -15.28
C GLY A 64 -3.77 3.70 -15.71
N ASN A 65 -2.80 3.98 -14.85
CA ASN A 65 -1.37 3.98 -15.20
C ASN A 65 -0.52 3.11 -14.24
N GLY A 66 0.26 2.19 -14.77
CA GLY A 66 1.33 1.50 -14.03
C GLY A 66 0.85 0.61 -12.89
N ASN A 67 -0.40 0.11 -12.94
CA ASN A 67 -0.94 -0.76 -11.90
C ASN A 67 -0.51 -2.22 -12.09
N SER A 68 -0.50 -3.02 -11.02
CA SER A 68 -0.12 -4.43 -11.04
C SER A 68 -0.99 -5.29 -10.11
N GLY A 69 -1.45 -6.44 -10.62
CA GLY A 69 -2.41 -7.31 -9.93
C GLY A 69 -3.83 -7.10 -10.46
N VAL A 70 -4.87 -7.34 -9.66
CA VAL A 70 -6.25 -7.50 -10.17
C VAL A 70 -7.15 -6.32 -9.82
N ALA A 71 -7.85 -5.74 -10.79
CA ALA A 71 -8.94 -4.77 -10.63
C ALA A 71 -8.58 -3.43 -9.95
N ASN A 72 -7.33 -2.97 -10.05
CA ASN A 72 -6.93 -1.67 -9.48
C ASN A 72 -7.31 -0.49 -10.37
N THR A 73 -7.77 0.63 -9.80
CA THR A 73 -8.11 1.88 -10.49
C THR A 73 -7.26 3.05 -10.00
N GLY A 74 -6.53 3.70 -10.89
CA GLY A 74 -5.70 4.87 -10.61
C GLY A 74 -4.25 4.68 -11.06
N PHE A 75 -3.30 5.05 -10.20
CA PHE A 75 -1.90 5.20 -10.58
C PHE A 75 -0.97 4.43 -9.64
N TRP A 76 -0.08 3.60 -10.21
CA TRP A 76 1.00 2.89 -9.52
C TRP A 76 0.56 2.04 -8.32
N ASN A 77 -0.65 1.46 -8.38
CA ASN A 77 -1.11 0.54 -7.34
C ASN A 77 -0.57 -0.88 -7.60
N SER A 78 -0.16 -1.59 -6.55
CA SER A 78 0.20 -3.02 -6.59
C SER A 78 -0.65 -3.81 -5.60
N GLY A 79 -1.24 -4.91 -6.07
CA GLY A 79 -2.17 -5.73 -5.28
C GLY A 79 -3.51 -5.86 -6.00
N ASN A 80 -4.59 -6.00 -5.23
CA ASN A 80 -5.92 -6.24 -5.76
C ASN A 80 -6.95 -5.19 -5.33
N ALA A 81 -7.87 -4.85 -6.23
CA ALA A 81 -9.05 -3.98 -6.09
C ALA A 81 -8.78 -2.54 -5.59
N ASN A 82 -7.53 -2.07 -5.61
CA ASN A 82 -7.18 -0.76 -5.06
C ASN A 82 -7.78 0.39 -5.87
N THR A 83 -8.22 1.45 -5.20
CA THR A 83 -8.56 2.72 -5.86
C THR A 83 -7.71 3.84 -5.27
N GLY A 84 -6.88 4.49 -6.09
CA GLY A 84 -6.04 5.62 -5.65
C GLY A 84 -4.65 5.67 -6.29
N PHE A 85 -3.67 6.13 -5.50
CA PHE A 85 -2.31 6.43 -5.94
C PHE A 85 -1.30 5.73 -5.02
N GLY A 86 -0.52 4.78 -5.55
CA GLY A 86 0.57 4.14 -4.81
C GLY A 86 0.13 3.21 -3.67
N ASN A 87 -1.07 2.60 -3.74
CA ASN A 87 -1.44 1.55 -2.79
C ASN A 87 -0.58 0.30 -3.03
N THR A 88 0.13 -0.20 -2.02
CA THR A 88 1.03 -1.37 -2.15
C THR A 88 0.49 -2.67 -1.55
N THR A 89 -0.75 -2.67 -1.06
CA THR A 89 -1.45 -3.82 -0.47
C THR A 89 -2.84 -3.97 -1.10
N ASN A 90 -3.46 -5.15 -1.05
CA ASN A 90 -4.80 -5.35 -1.62
C ASN A 90 -5.85 -4.55 -0.85
N SER A 91 -6.77 -3.84 -1.50
CA SER A 91 -7.88 -3.19 -0.82
C SER A 91 -8.77 -4.25 -0.12
N GLY A 92 -9.25 -3.87 1.07
CA GLY A 92 -9.50 -4.84 2.15
C GLY A 92 -8.41 -4.74 3.23
N ALA A 93 -7.16 -4.46 2.81
CA ALA A 93 -6.33 -3.50 3.54
C ALA A 93 -7.00 -2.13 3.46
N THR A 94 -7.17 -1.52 4.62
CA THR A 94 -7.99 -0.33 4.89
C THR A 94 -7.16 0.96 4.80
N ASN A 95 -6.40 1.11 3.71
CA ASN A 95 -5.52 2.26 3.52
C ASN A 95 -6.18 3.36 2.67
N SER A 96 -5.73 4.62 2.83
CA SER A 96 -6.18 5.73 1.97
C SER A 96 -5.16 6.88 1.90
N GLY A 97 -5.13 7.64 0.81
CA GLY A 97 -4.14 8.71 0.60
C GLY A 97 -3.02 8.30 -0.37
N TYR A 98 -1.77 8.63 -0.04
CA TYR A 98 -0.61 8.48 -0.93
C TYR A 98 0.59 7.83 -0.22
N ASP A 99 1.26 6.87 -0.89
CA ASP A 99 2.50 6.23 -0.44
C ASP A 99 2.38 5.60 0.97
N ASN A 100 1.31 4.84 1.19
CA ASN A 100 0.98 4.23 2.48
C ASN A 100 1.10 2.70 2.43
N THR A 101 2.09 2.15 3.14
CA THR A 101 2.36 0.72 3.22
C THR A 101 1.80 0.13 4.52
N GLY A 102 1.11 -1.02 4.43
CA GLY A 102 0.55 -1.73 5.59
C GLY A 102 -0.95 -2.01 5.46
N THR A 103 -1.65 -2.15 6.60
CA THR A 103 -3.13 -2.16 6.69
C THR A 103 -3.59 -1.07 7.67
N TYR A 104 -4.82 -0.55 7.54
CA TYR A 104 -5.37 0.53 8.38
C TYR A 104 -4.49 1.81 8.44
N VAL A 105 -3.88 2.21 7.32
CA VAL A 105 -2.95 3.36 7.21
C VAL A 105 -3.50 4.49 6.33
N SER A 106 -3.57 5.74 6.81
CA SER A 106 -4.14 6.86 6.03
C SER A 106 -3.33 8.16 6.02
N GLY A 107 -3.29 8.89 4.90
CA GLY A 107 -2.56 10.16 4.76
C GLY A 107 -1.41 10.09 3.77
N PHE A 108 -0.20 10.56 4.13
CA PHE A 108 0.95 10.67 3.22
C PHE A 108 2.23 10.02 3.78
N GLY A 109 2.78 9.03 3.07
CA GLY A 109 4.13 8.50 3.35
C GLY A 109 4.24 7.66 4.63
N ASN A 110 3.17 6.94 4.98
CA ASN A 110 3.04 6.24 6.27
C ASN A 110 3.33 4.73 6.14
N THR A 111 3.86 4.08 7.19
CA THR A 111 4.32 2.68 7.14
C THR A 111 3.88 1.85 8.35
N ALA A 112 3.22 0.72 8.12
CA ALA A 112 2.96 -0.35 9.09
C ALA A 112 3.65 -1.65 8.65
N SER A 113 4.44 -2.28 9.50
CA SER A 113 5.03 -3.60 9.21
C SER A 113 5.33 -4.42 10.47
N GLY A 114 4.90 -5.69 10.53
CA GLY A 114 5.26 -6.63 11.60
C GLY A 114 4.09 -7.21 12.40
N GLY A 115 3.04 -6.42 12.70
CA GLY A 115 1.83 -6.93 13.35
C GLY A 115 0.93 -7.74 12.40
N GLN A 116 0.26 -8.77 12.93
CA GLN A 116 -0.83 -9.48 12.25
C GLN A 116 -2.06 -8.58 12.03
N VAL A 117 -2.26 -7.63 12.94
CA VAL A 117 -3.15 -6.48 12.76
C VAL A 117 -2.30 -5.21 12.77
N ASN A 118 -2.58 -4.26 11.89
CA ASN A 118 -2.10 -2.87 12.01
C ASN A 118 -3.34 -1.98 12.25
N ASN A 119 -3.25 -0.87 12.99
CA ASN A 119 -4.40 -0.01 13.24
C ASN A 119 -4.06 1.48 13.46
N GLY A 120 -4.71 2.36 12.70
CA GLY A 120 -4.87 3.79 13.00
C GLY A 120 -3.75 4.75 12.56
N ILE A 121 -2.70 4.23 11.91
CA ILE A 121 -1.50 4.99 11.51
C ILE A 121 -1.90 6.11 10.53
N SER A 122 -1.88 7.37 10.96
CA SER A 122 -2.47 8.45 10.15
C SER A 122 -1.89 9.85 10.29
N GLY A 123 -1.80 10.57 9.16
CA GLY A 123 -1.16 11.88 9.05
C GLY A 123 -0.04 11.90 7.99
N VAL A 124 1.13 12.47 8.32
CA VAL A 124 2.28 12.58 7.40
C VAL A 124 3.55 11.99 8.04
N GLY A 125 4.16 10.98 7.42
CA GLY A 125 5.43 10.39 7.87
C GLY A 125 5.34 9.41 9.06
N ASN A 126 4.17 8.84 9.31
CA ASN A 126 3.88 7.93 10.42
C ASN A 126 4.57 6.57 10.24
N ARG A 127 5.14 5.97 11.30
CA ARG A 127 5.62 4.58 11.25
C ARG A 127 5.30 3.76 12.51
N ALA A 128 4.88 2.51 12.32
CA ALA A 128 4.69 1.51 13.36
C ALA A 128 5.37 0.18 12.98
N SER A 129 6.01 -0.50 13.94
CA SER A 129 6.59 -1.83 13.67
C SER A 129 6.77 -2.74 14.89
N GLY A 130 6.44 -4.02 14.73
CA GLY A 130 6.66 -5.14 15.66
C GLY A 130 5.39 -5.67 16.33
N GLY A 131 5.53 -6.42 17.44
CA GLY A 131 4.42 -7.06 18.16
C GLY A 131 3.67 -8.12 17.35
N ALA A 132 2.60 -8.69 17.93
CA ALA A 132 1.56 -9.40 17.15
C ALA A 132 0.51 -8.42 16.59
N GLU A 133 0.44 -7.19 17.11
CA GLU A 133 -0.29 -6.06 16.54
C GLU A 133 0.59 -4.81 16.45
N ASN A 134 0.35 -3.96 15.45
CA ASN A 134 0.93 -2.64 15.24
C ASN A 134 -0.15 -1.57 15.44
N VAL A 135 -0.15 -0.91 16.59
CA VAL A 135 -0.87 0.36 16.78
C VAL A 135 0.15 1.49 16.59
N SER A 136 -0.28 2.77 16.55
CA SER A 136 0.57 3.95 16.86
C SER A 136 1.59 4.41 15.80
N VAL A 137 1.90 5.70 15.70
CA VAL A 137 1.21 6.80 14.96
C VAL A 137 2.13 8.02 15.09
N SER A 138 2.69 8.59 14.01
CA SER A 138 3.51 9.81 14.05
C SER A 138 3.34 10.85 12.92
N GLY A 139 2.67 11.97 13.21
CA GLY A 139 2.78 13.27 12.55
C GLY A 139 2.84 14.41 13.60
N PHE A 140 1.69 15.01 13.92
CA PHE A 140 1.44 15.69 15.21
C PHE A 140 0.50 14.79 16.05
N PHE A 141 0.60 14.86 17.39
CA PHE A 141 -0.19 14.11 18.39
C PHE A 141 0.05 12.59 18.41
N ASN A 142 1.34 12.24 18.55
CA ASN A 142 1.85 10.93 18.17
C ASN A 142 1.80 9.96 19.37
N THR A 143 1.02 8.89 19.29
CA THR A 143 0.53 8.18 20.49
C THR A 143 0.85 6.69 20.44
N PHE A 144 1.62 6.17 21.41
CA PHE A 144 2.41 4.92 21.42
C PHE A 144 2.04 3.94 22.59
N THR A 145 1.74 2.66 22.29
CA THR A 145 1.70 1.56 23.31
C THR A 145 2.35 0.29 22.74
N ALA A 146 3.44 -0.22 23.35
CA ALA A 146 4.36 -1.18 22.70
C ALA A 146 5.04 -2.33 23.47
N GLY A 147 4.42 -3.50 23.64
CA GLY A 147 5.08 -4.68 24.21
C GLY A 147 5.01 -5.97 23.40
N ASN A 148 5.51 -7.02 24.06
CA ASN A 148 5.50 -8.47 23.78
C ASN A 148 4.50 -8.98 22.73
N TYR A 149 3.28 -8.44 22.74
CA TYR A 149 2.16 -8.87 21.89
C TYR A 149 1.55 -7.72 21.05
N ILE A 150 1.78 -6.45 21.38
CA ILE A 150 1.16 -5.28 20.74
C ILE A 150 2.18 -4.14 20.73
N ASN A 151 2.78 -3.82 19.58
CA ASN A 151 3.71 -2.69 19.43
C ASN A 151 3.00 -1.37 19.07
N GLY A 152 3.72 -0.27 19.31
CA GLY A 152 3.34 1.06 18.88
C GLY A 152 4.19 2.17 19.52
N TYR A 153 4.98 2.87 18.72
CA TYR A 153 6.02 3.81 19.18
C TYR A 153 5.90 5.33 18.52
N GLY A 154 5.73 7.49 19.39
CA GLY A 154 5.62 8.97 19.09
C GLY A 154 6.89 9.82 19.25
N SER A 155 7.07 10.71 18.28
CA SER A 155 7.99 11.87 18.24
C SER A 155 7.19 13.17 18.04
N GLY A 156 7.79 14.34 17.80
CA GLY A 156 7.04 15.50 17.28
C GLY A 156 6.37 16.40 18.34
N ILE A 157 5.04 16.57 18.31
CA ILE A 157 4.29 17.50 19.20
C ILE A 157 2.95 16.89 19.68
N GLY A 158 2.77 16.70 20.99
CA GLY A 158 1.52 16.30 21.65
C GLY A 158 1.40 14.80 21.96
N ASN A 159 2.46 14.15 22.44
CA ASN A 159 2.72 12.73 22.17
C ASN A 159 2.56 11.86 23.44
N THR A 160 1.67 10.86 23.42
CA THR A 160 1.32 10.10 24.65
C THR A 160 1.67 8.62 24.53
N GLY A 161 2.31 8.02 25.54
CA GLY A 161 2.59 6.58 25.54
C GLY A 161 3.00 6.02 26.90
N LEU A 162 2.50 4.82 27.24
CA LEU A 162 2.70 4.17 28.53
C LEU A 162 3.38 2.80 28.45
N ALA A 163 4.27 2.57 29.41
CA ALA A 163 4.91 1.30 29.75
C ALA A 163 4.14 0.46 30.77
N LEU A 164 4.35 -0.86 30.73
CA LEU A 164 3.70 -1.87 31.59
C LEU A 164 4.64 -3.07 31.85
N SER A 165 5.83 -2.80 32.37
CA SER A 165 6.84 -3.84 32.64
C SER A 165 6.55 -4.58 33.95
N LEU A 166 6.10 -5.83 33.86
CA LEU A 166 6.13 -6.77 34.98
C LEU A 166 7.50 -7.47 35.04
N PRO A 167 8.01 -7.81 36.24
CA PRO A 167 9.25 -8.57 36.39
C PRO A 167 9.09 -10.00 35.85
N ASP A 168 10.15 -10.52 35.23
CA ASP A 168 10.21 -11.87 34.69
C ASP A 168 10.24 -12.92 35.82
N PHE A 169 9.21 -13.76 35.88
CA PHE A 169 9.07 -14.89 36.81
C PHE A 169 9.29 -16.26 36.12
N GLY A 170 9.97 -16.31 34.98
CA GLY A 170 10.31 -17.55 34.28
C GLY A 170 9.18 -18.12 33.42
N LEU A 171 8.23 -17.28 32.99
CA LEU A 171 7.28 -17.58 31.92
C LEU A 171 7.66 -16.77 30.67
N PRO A 172 7.47 -17.28 29.44
CA PRO A 172 8.10 -16.71 28.24
C PRO A 172 7.86 -15.19 28.04
N GLY A 173 8.95 -14.42 28.14
CA GLY A 173 8.95 -12.96 28.01
C GLY A 173 8.83 -12.45 26.55
N ALA A 174 8.80 -11.13 26.32
CA ALA A 174 9.05 -10.05 27.28
C ALA A 174 8.24 -8.76 27.05
N THR A 175 7.75 -8.19 28.17
CA THR A 175 7.62 -6.74 28.45
C THR A 175 6.70 -5.85 27.62
N TYR A 176 6.08 -4.88 28.29
CA TYR A 176 5.35 -3.73 27.76
C TYR A 176 5.97 -2.46 28.40
N SER A 177 5.92 -1.24 27.87
CA SER A 177 5.38 -0.75 26.58
C SER A 177 5.78 0.71 26.28
N GLY A 178 5.42 1.24 25.10
CA GLY A 178 4.90 2.61 24.91
C GLY A 178 5.75 3.75 25.47
N SER A 179 6.83 4.10 24.79
CA SER A 179 7.57 5.34 25.02
C SER A 179 6.88 6.54 24.34
N THR A 180 7.19 7.81 24.66
CA THR A 180 6.91 8.94 23.75
C THR A 180 7.87 10.12 23.90
N SER A 181 8.02 10.91 22.82
CA SER A 181 9.02 11.98 22.71
C SER A 181 8.51 13.19 21.91
N GLY A 182 9.10 14.38 22.12
CA GLY A 182 8.70 15.62 21.42
C GLY A 182 8.39 16.81 22.34
N PHE A 183 7.47 17.69 21.94
CA PHE A 183 6.87 18.72 22.81
C PHE A 183 5.52 18.25 23.39
N PHE A 184 5.26 18.50 24.68
CA PHE A 184 4.06 18.09 25.42
C PHE A 184 3.79 16.57 25.34
N ASN A 185 4.53 15.77 26.14
CA ASN A 185 4.42 14.30 26.12
C ASN A 185 3.88 13.72 27.44
N MET A 186 3.27 12.52 27.44
CA MET A 186 2.61 11.98 28.64
C MET A 186 2.62 10.46 28.73
N GLY A 187 2.76 9.90 29.95
CA GLY A 187 2.80 8.46 30.22
C GLY A 187 4.09 7.97 30.90
N SER A 188 4.50 6.71 30.73
CA SER A 188 5.48 6.04 31.61
C SER A 188 6.89 5.78 31.05
N ASP A 189 7.18 6.10 29.79
CA ASP A 189 8.57 6.13 29.26
C ASP A 189 8.80 7.34 28.34
N LEU A 190 9.11 8.50 28.93
CA LEU A 190 9.01 9.80 28.27
C LEU A 190 10.34 10.49 28.01
N SER A 191 10.45 11.14 26.85
CA SER A 191 11.65 11.90 26.45
C SER A 191 11.33 13.17 25.65
N GLY A 192 11.05 14.28 26.34
CA GLY A 192 10.88 15.58 25.66
C GLY A 192 10.47 16.76 26.54
N ILE A 193 10.17 17.89 25.90
CA ILE A 193 9.94 19.19 26.55
C ILE A 193 8.46 19.33 26.95
N PHE A 194 8.19 19.82 28.16
CA PHE A 194 6.86 19.80 28.80
C PHE A 194 6.25 18.38 28.93
N SER A 195 7.06 17.38 29.27
CA SER A 195 6.57 16.01 29.50
C SER A 195 6.05 15.80 30.93
N LEU A 196 4.98 15.02 31.11
CA LEU A 196 4.41 14.68 32.41
C LEU A 196 4.36 13.15 32.60
N GLY A 197 5.24 12.63 33.46
CA GLY A 197 5.36 11.20 33.73
C GLY A 197 4.22 10.62 34.56
N ALA A 198 3.84 9.38 34.28
CA ALA A 198 3.07 8.54 35.19
C ALA A 198 3.97 8.01 36.32
N LEU A 199 3.39 7.83 37.51
CA LEU A 199 4.02 7.24 38.72
C LEU A 199 3.75 5.73 38.81
#